data_AF-A0A1G9SPR4-F1
#
_entry.id   AF-A0A1G9SPR4-F1
#
_cell.length_a   1.000
_cell.length_b   1.000
_cell.length_c   1.000
_cell.angle_alpha   90.00
_cell.angle_beta   90.00
_cell.angle_gamma   90.00
#
_symmetry.space_group_name_H-M   'P 1'
#
loop_
_entity.id
_entity.type
_entity.pdbx_description
1 polymer ?
#
loop_
_entity_poly.entity_id
_entity_poly.type
_entity_poly.pdbx_seq_one_letter_code
_entity_poly.pdbx_strand_id
1 'polypeptide(L)'
;MKKIKMFLVVLVCFVLFAPSAGAQSFKDVPLDHWAHDEIRFLTDKQVIRGFSDSSFKPLTTLTRKDAAVMIVRALKLPVVQRPTVKPTDLKPTMGGYAEMMIAANKGMFTITNNSFKPGSPLTREEMARVLAVAYDYKGAGKSIFKDLSKTSPYYKFIDAIAQNDITTGYSDGTFKPKVAVNRAQFSTFLKRVYEQPLSYTVKQDGKVLQEFRSAEEAITLAVKYPRATVHPKNNSLMNYGTKPAALTPTGIKNGVLIYNGSEKEYFSSDFFKPYLTNGTSTLFDTFVVLGRTYAGGEFAETSKNKANYKEWKWYADTTFAKDGALDALNRAAANENRKVQVYIAIPYPKRNESIIKLDGAKVKNTLQTREQLVNWYISTVEDKWKKQNYSNITMKGYYWLNETVIHADDERLVTSSAKKIHNLNKKFIYAPHARTTNFENWKYYGFDGAYLQPNTFRLSLGDPQKRLHKAFLESQIKGSGITLEVDSYSPHQMEAGLKNFEQYVEFAQRYGLKGQSLLLYQGTDMVNRMGVYKQAPYQEAYRQLSELLQ
;
A
#
# COMPACT_ATOMS: atom_id res chain seq x y z
N MET A 1 66.20 19.13 31.06
CA MET A 1 65.88 18.58 29.73
C MET A 1 65.11 17.26 29.86
N LYS A 2 63.78 17.26 29.74
CA LYS A 2 62.98 16.07 29.40
C LYS A 2 61.77 16.53 28.59
N LYS A 3 61.77 16.22 27.28
CA LYS A 3 60.67 16.50 26.36
C LYS A 3 59.57 15.46 26.59
N ILE A 4 58.39 15.88 27.04
CA ILE A 4 57.20 15.02 27.04
C ILE A 4 56.57 15.11 25.65
N LYS A 5 56.64 14.02 24.88
CA LYS A 5 55.93 13.89 23.60
C LYS A 5 54.47 13.55 23.90
N MET A 6 53.56 14.45 23.59
CA MET A 6 52.12 14.21 23.62
C MET A 6 51.74 13.43 22.36
N PHE A 7 51.34 12.17 22.52
CA PHE A 7 50.85 11.32 21.43
C PHE A 7 49.35 11.57 21.26
N LEU A 8 48.96 12.17 20.13
CA LEU A 8 47.57 12.35 19.72
C LEU A 8 47.05 11.02 19.17
N VAL A 9 46.24 10.29 19.94
CA VAL A 9 45.54 9.10 19.43
C VAL A 9 44.31 9.57 18.66
N VAL A 10 44.42 9.60 17.33
CA VAL A 10 43.28 9.81 16.44
C VAL A 10 42.51 8.50 16.35
N LEU A 11 41.38 8.43 17.08
CA LEU A 11 40.43 7.32 16.99
C LEU A 11 39.66 7.43 15.66
N VAL A 12 40.17 6.79 14.61
CA VAL A 12 39.45 6.64 13.34
C VAL A 12 38.35 5.59 13.54
N CYS A 13 37.14 6.05 13.90
CA CYS A 13 35.94 5.23 13.85
C CYS A 13 35.60 4.90 12.39
N PHE A 14 36.05 3.75 11.90
CA PHE A 14 35.47 3.13 10.72
C PHE A 14 34.03 2.73 11.05
N VAL A 15 33.08 3.60 10.72
CA VAL A 15 31.68 3.21 10.58
C VAL A 15 31.62 2.32 9.35
N LEU A 16 31.74 1.01 9.57
CA LEU A 16 31.38 0.02 8.56
C LEU A 16 29.88 0.21 8.30
N PHE A 17 29.55 0.89 7.21
CA PHE A 17 28.23 0.78 6.60
C PHE A 17 28.05 -0.69 6.22
N ALA A 18 27.37 -1.45 7.09
CA ALA A 18 26.81 -2.72 6.68
C ALA A 18 25.92 -2.42 5.47
N PRO A 19 26.13 -3.05 4.31
CA PRO A 19 25.20 -2.91 3.20
C PRO A 19 23.82 -3.25 3.74
N SER A 20 22.87 -2.34 3.53
CA SER A 20 21.44 -2.63 3.69
C SER A 20 21.20 -3.99 3.05
N ALA A 21 20.78 -4.98 3.85
CA ALA A 21 20.51 -6.32 3.38
C ALA A 21 19.40 -6.20 2.34
N GLY A 22 19.77 -6.21 1.06
CA GLY A 22 18.82 -6.33 -0.02
C GLY A 22 17.97 -7.58 0.22
N ALA A 23 16.66 -7.45 0.06
CA ALA A 23 15.70 -8.53 0.28
C ALA A 23 16.22 -9.82 -0.37
N GLN A 24 16.51 -10.84 0.45
CA GLN A 24 17.01 -12.11 -0.05
C GLN A 24 15.88 -12.78 -0.83
N SER A 25 16.04 -12.93 -2.15
CA SER A 25 15.15 -13.73 -2.97
C SER A 25 15.53 -15.21 -2.91
N PHE A 26 14.55 -16.10 -3.04
CA PHE A 26 14.77 -17.55 -3.01
C PHE A 26 14.52 -18.16 -4.38
N LYS A 27 15.41 -19.06 -4.80
CA LYS A 27 15.35 -19.69 -6.15
C LYS A 27 14.10 -20.54 -6.36
N ASP A 28 13.52 -21.06 -5.29
CA ASP A 28 12.35 -21.93 -5.25
C ASP A 28 11.07 -21.21 -4.79
N VAL A 29 11.11 -19.88 -4.72
CA VAL A 29 9.95 -19.01 -4.50
C VAL A 29 9.95 -17.93 -5.59
N PRO A 30 9.63 -18.28 -6.84
CA PRO A 30 9.49 -17.30 -7.91
C PRO A 30 8.35 -16.31 -7.62
N LEU A 31 8.30 -15.20 -8.37
CA LEU A 31 7.36 -14.11 -8.11
C LEU A 31 5.87 -14.53 -8.22
N ASP A 32 5.59 -15.55 -9.03
CA ASP A 32 4.27 -16.14 -9.23
C ASP A 32 3.94 -17.25 -8.21
N HIS A 33 4.87 -17.56 -7.29
CA HIS A 33 4.58 -18.49 -6.21
C HIS A 33 3.53 -17.90 -5.26
N TRP A 34 2.51 -18.69 -4.93
CA TRP A 34 1.33 -18.26 -4.13
C TRP A 34 1.64 -17.68 -2.73
N ALA A 35 2.82 -17.97 -2.18
CA ALA A 35 3.31 -17.46 -0.89
C ALA A 35 4.46 -16.45 -1.02
N HIS A 36 4.75 -15.97 -2.24
CA HIS A 36 5.90 -15.12 -2.52
C HIS A 36 5.88 -13.86 -1.65
N ASP A 37 4.76 -13.13 -1.63
CA ASP A 37 4.63 -11.88 -0.86
C ASP A 37 4.79 -12.10 0.65
N GLU A 38 4.26 -13.20 1.17
CA GLU A 38 4.33 -13.59 2.58
C GLU A 38 5.74 -13.96 3.00
N ILE A 39 6.41 -14.76 2.17
CA ILE A 39 7.79 -15.18 2.41
C ILE A 39 8.73 -13.97 2.31
N ARG A 40 8.54 -13.11 1.31
CA ARG A 40 9.29 -11.86 1.18
C ARG A 40 9.10 -10.97 2.40
N PHE A 41 7.84 -10.67 2.75
CA PHE A 41 7.53 -9.81 3.90
C PHE A 41 8.23 -10.30 5.18
N LEU A 42 8.12 -11.59 5.49
CA LEU A 42 8.73 -12.14 6.71
C LEU A 42 10.27 -12.19 6.63
N THR A 43 10.84 -12.28 5.43
CA THR A 43 12.29 -12.19 5.21
C THR A 43 12.78 -10.76 5.45
N ASP A 44 12.09 -9.76 4.94
CA ASP A 44 12.39 -8.34 5.15
C ASP A 44 12.28 -7.93 6.62
N LYS A 45 11.34 -8.55 7.35
CA LYS A 45 11.21 -8.41 8.81
C LYS A 45 12.23 -9.25 9.60
N GLN A 46 13.12 -9.98 8.92
CA GLN A 46 14.13 -10.87 9.50
C GLN A 46 13.55 -12.00 10.39
N VAL A 47 12.28 -12.34 10.18
CA VAL A 47 11.57 -13.40 10.90
C VAL A 47 11.97 -14.77 10.39
N ILE A 48 12.06 -14.90 9.07
CA ILE A 48 12.45 -16.13 8.38
C ILE A 48 13.76 -15.92 7.63
N ARG A 49 14.45 -17.03 7.37
CA ARG A 49 15.65 -17.09 6.53
C ARG A 49 15.57 -18.34 5.66
N GLY A 50 16.21 -18.27 4.50
CA GLY A 50 16.44 -19.44 3.66
C GLY A 50 17.59 -20.30 4.15
N PHE A 51 17.94 -21.28 3.34
CA PHE A 51 19.07 -22.16 3.51
C PHE A 51 20.31 -21.58 2.81
N SER A 52 21.48 -22.14 3.11
CA SER A 52 22.77 -21.71 2.52
C SER A 52 22.84 -21.91 1.01
N ASP A 53 21.97 -22.73 0.43
CA ASP A 53 21.87 -22.96 -1.02
C ASP A 53 20.88 -22.01 -1.73
N SER A 54 20.48 -20.92 -1.06
CA SER A 54 19.52 -19.92 -1.55
C SER A 54 18.10 -20.45 -1.77
N SER A 55 17.73 -21.58 -1.16
CA SER A 55 16.35 -22.10 -1.13
C SER A 55 15.58 -21.63 0.11
N PHE A 56 14.25 -21.58 0.02
CA PHE A 56 13.35 -21.45 1.15
C PHE A 56 12.72 -22.79 1.56
N LYS A 57 12.60 -23.73 0.62
CA LYS A 57 11.93 -25.03 0.71
C LYS A 57 10.45 -24.91 1.13
N PRO A 58 9.61 -24.21 0.34
CA PRO A 58 8.25 -23.84 0.72
C PRO A 58 7.34 -25.03 1.07
N LEU A 59 7.54 -26.18 0.42
CA LEU A 59 6.70 -27.37 0.59
C LEU A 59 7.21 -28.35 1.67
N THR A 60 8.38 -28.08 2.28
CA THR A 60 8.86 -28.91 3.38
C THR A 60 7.95 -28.73 4.59
N THR A 61 7.55 -29.86 5.20
CA THR A 61 6.80 -29.91 6.46
C THR A 61 7.51 -29.12 7.54
N LEU A 62 6.79 -28.20 8.19
CA LEU A 62 7.34 -27.38 9.25
C LEU A 62 7.42 -28.18 10.56
N THR A 63 8.57 -28.12 11.23
CA THR A 63 8.72 -28.74 12.56
C THR A 63 8.21 -27.82 13.66
N ARG A 64 7.87 -28.38 14.82
CA ARG A 64 7.52 -27.61 16.03
C ARG A 64 8.63 -26.63 16.43
N LYS A 65 9.90 -27.03 16.31
CA LYS A 65 11.06 -26.15 16.52
C LYS A 65 11.03 -24.95 15.58
N ASP A 66 10.89 -25.18 14.28
CA ASP A 66 10.96 -24.11 13.29
C ASP A 66 9.82 -23.11 13.49
N ALA A 67 8.62 -23.60 13.82
CA ALA A 67 7.48 -22.75 14.16
C ALA A 67 7.72 -21.89 15.41
N ALA A 68 8.33 -22.45 16.46
CA ALA A 68 8.70 -21.72 17.67
C ALA A 68 9.73 -20.62 17.35
N VAL A 69 10.73 -20.93 16.53
CA VAL A 69 11.72 -19.96 16.07
C VAL A 69 11.07 -18.81 15.30
N MET A 70 10.21 -19.13 14.33
CA MET A 70 9.52 -18.12 13.51
C MET A 70 8.63 -17.20 14.35
N ILE A 71 7.79 -17.75 15.22
CA ILE A 71 6.82 -16.96 16.00
C ILE A 71 7.50 -16.08 17.06
N VAL A 72 8.53 -16.58 17.73
CA VAL A 72 9.27 -15.83 18.75
C VAL A 72 10.05 -14.68 18.12
N ARG A 73 10.64 -14.89 16.95
CA ARG A 73 11.34 -13.85 16.19
C ARG A 73 10.39 -12.80 15.65
N ALA A 74 9.25 -13.22 15.10
CA ALA A 74 8.21 -12.31 14.65
C ALA A 74 7.84 -11.33 15.77
N LEU A 75 7.49 -11.87 16.94
CA LEU A 75 7.05 -11.16 18.12
C LEU A 75 8.17 -10.48 18.93
N LYS A 76 9.44 -10.70 18.56
CA LYS A 76 10.61 -10.24 19.32
C LYS A 76 10.47 -10.51 20.82
N LEU A 77 9.96 -11.70 21.18
CA LEU A 77 9.63 -11.99 22.57
C LEU A 77 10.89 -12.03 23.44
N PRO A 78 10.83 -11.46 24.66
CA PRO A 78 11.96 -11.43 25.55
C PRO A 78 12.28 -12.84 26.07
N VAL A 79 13.55 -13.03 26.43
CA VAL A 79 14.01 -14.26 27.09
C VAL A 79 13.26 -14.45 28.41
N VAL A 80 12.87 -15.70 28.68
CA VAL A 80 12.26 -16.08 29.95
C VAL A 80 13.35 -16.24 31.00
N GLN A 81 13.44 -15.29 31.94
CA GLN A 81 14.47 -15.26 32.99
C GLN A 81 14.37 -16.44 33.98
N ARG A 82 13.14 -16.93 34.24
CA ARG A 82 12.88 -18.03 35.20
C ARG A 82 11.86 -19.00 34.61
N PRO A 83 12.30 -19.92 33.72
CA PRO A 83 11.38 -20.85 33.07
C PRO A 83 10.83 -21.87 34.07
N THR A 84 9.51 -21.96 34.16
CA THR A 84 8.79 -22.94 34.98
C THR A 84 8.55 -24.24 34.21
N VAL A 85 8.47 -24.17 32.88
CA VAL A 85 8.38 -25.31 31.97
C VAL A 85 9.77 -25.61 31.40
N LYS A 86 10.30 -26.81 31.67
CA LYS A 86 11.65 -27.27 31.24
C LYS A 86 11.58 -28.65 30.59
N PRO A 87 11.21 -28.74 29.31
CA PRO A 87 11.11 -30.03 28.63
C PRO A 87 12.48 -30.73 28.56
N THR A 88 12.54 -32.04 28.84
CA THR A 88 13.78 -32.81 28.98
C THR A 88 14.54 -33.01 27.67
N ASP A 89 13.83 -32.93 26.55
CA ASP A 89 14.37 -33.04 25.20
C ASP A 89 14.88 -31.71 24.63
N LEU A 90 14.88 -30.63 25.43
CA LEU A 90 15.47 -29.35 25.09
C LEU A 90 16.83 -29.14 25.77
N LYS A 91 17.90 -28.98 24.97
CA LYS A 91 19.28 -28.77 25.44
C LYS A 91 19.80 -27.40 24.98
N PRO A 92 20.55 -26.65 25.82
CA PRO A 92 21.10 -25.34 25.47
C PRO A 92 21.94 -25.28 24.19
N THR A 93 22.55 -26.40 23.80
CA THR A 93 23.36 -26.53 22.58
C THR A 93 22.53 -26.61 21.29
N MET A 94 21.22 -26.79 21.37
CA MET A 94 20.37 -26.86 20.18
C MET A 94 20.12 -25.49 19.57
N GLY A 95 20.26 -25.39 18.25
CA GLY A 95 19.79 -24.23 17.51
C GLY A 95 18.30 -23.99 17.75
N GLY A 96 17.94 -22.75 18.08
CA GLY A 96 16.56 -22.38 18.43
C GLY A 96 16.14 -22.71 19.87
N TYR A 97 17.09 -23.11 20.75
CA TYR A 97 16.77 -23.47 22.15
C TYR A 97 16.05 -22.35 22.89
N ALA A 98 16.57 -21.12 22.81
CA ALA A 98 15.97 -19.97 23.48
C ALA A 98 14.53 -19.73 23.01
N GLU A 99 14.29 -19.75 21.69
CA GLU A 99 12.95 -19.58 21.11
C GLU A 99 11.99 -20.70 21.54
N MET A 100 12.43 -21.96 21.53
CA MET A 100 11.60 -23.08 21.99
C MET A 100 11.26 -22.97 23.49
N MET A 101 12.21 -22.56 24.33
CA MET A 101 11.98 -22.35 25.76
C MET A 101 10.99 -21.22 26.01
N ILE A 102 11.10 -20.10 25.28
CA ILE A 102 10.14 -18.99 25.35
C ILE A 102 8.74 -19.47 24.96
N ALA A 103 8.61 -20.15 23.82
CA ALA A 103 7.32 -20.60 23.30
C ALA A 103 6.65 -21.63 24.23
N ALA A 104 7.43 -22.56 24.81
CA ALA A 104 6.94 -23.52 25.80
C ALA A 104 6.43 -22.82 27.08
N ASN A 105 7.19 -21.88 27.62
CA ASN A 105 6.82 -21.15 28.85
C ASN A 105 5.67 -20.14 28.64
N LYS A 106 5.46 -19.68 27.40
CA LYS A 106 4.26 -18.93 26.99
C LYS A 106 3.04 -19.83 26.76
N GLY A 107 3.19 -21.15 26.81
CA GLY A 107 2.09 -22.10 26.61
C GLY A 107 1.64 -22.24 25.15
N MET A 108 2.45 -21.78 24.19
CA MET A 108 2.13 -21.84 22.75
C MET A 108 2.09 -23.28 22.23
N PHE A 109 2.87 -24.17 22.86
CA PHE A 109 2.96 -25.58 22.51
C PHE A 109 2.50 -26.45 23.67
N THR A 110 1.77 -27.52 23.37
CA THR A 110 1.47 -28.58 24.33
C THR A 110 2.76 -29.33 24.68
N ILE A 111 3.04 -29.50 25.97
CA ILE A 111 4.13 -30.34 26.49
C ILE A 111 3.49 -31.62 27.03
N THR A 112 4.00 -32.78 26.62
CA THR A 112 3.46 -34.09 27.00
C THR A 112 4.61 -34.95 27.52
N ASN A 113 4.42 -35.59 28.69
CA ASN A 113 5.45 -36.39 29.36
C ASN A 113 6.79 -35.65 29.48
N ASN A 114 6.72 -34.36 29.83
CA ASN A 114 7.85 -33.45 29.94
C ASN A 114 8.71 -33.31 28.66
N SER A 115 8.15 -33.54 27.45
CA SER A 115 8.84 -33.42 26.17
C SER A 115 8.17 -32.40 25.24
N PHE A 116 8.99 -31.59 24.56
CA PHE A 116 8.59 -30.59 23.56
C PHE A 116 8.42 -31.18 22.16
N LYS A 117 9.15 -32.24 21.83
CA LYS A 117 9.20 -32.90 20.51
C LYS A 117 9.61 -31.95 19.38
N PRO A 118 10.82 -31.37 19.41
CA PRO A 118 11.24 -30.30 18.49
C PRO A 118 11.24 -30.73 17.01
N GLY A 119 11.55 -31.99 16.72
CA GLY A 119 11.61 -32.53 15.35
C GLY A 119 10.28 -33.00 14.79
N SER A 120 9.20 -33.04 15.58
CA SER A 120 7.90 -33.50 15.09
C SER A 120 7.25 -32.48 14.16
N PRO A 121 6.47 -32.93 13.15
CA PRO A 121 5.65 -32.05 12.31
C PRO A 121 4.73 -31.17 13.16
N LEU A 122 4.54 -29.92 12.73
CA LEU A 122 3.49 -29.05 13.26
C LEU A 122 2.16 -29.34 12.54
N THR A 123 1.16 -29.79 13.29
CA THR A 123 -0.20 -29.96 12.78
C THR A 123 -0.96 -28.62 12.72
N ARG A 124 -2.03 -28.55 11.92
CA ARG A 124 -2.88 -27.35 11.81
C ARG A 124 -3.54 -26.95 13.13
N GLU A 125 -3.93 -27.91 13.98
CA GLU A 125 -4.49 -27.63 15.30
C GLU A 125 -3.44 -27.05 16.27
N GLU A 126 -2.20 -27.54 16.20
CA GLU A 126 -1.09 -27.00 16.99
C GLU A 126 -0.71 -25.61 16.50
N MET A 127 -0.66 -25.39 15.18
CA MET A 127 -0.48 -24.07 14.59
C MET A 127 -1.55 -23.09 15.10
N ALA A 128 -2.82 -23.51 15.15
CA ALA A 128 -3.89 -22.66 15.67
C ALA A 128 -3.65 -22.25 17.12
N ARG A 129 -3.19 -23.18 17.98
CA ARG A 129 -2.79 -22.86 19.36
C ARG A 129 -1.62 -21.88 19.39
N VAL A 130 -0.57 -22.14 18.60
CA VAL A 130 0.61 -21.27 18.55
C VAL A 130 0.20 -19.84 18.23
N LEU A 131 -0.55 -19.63 17.13
CA LEU A 131 -0.98 -18.30 16.70
C LEU A 131 -1.95 -17.66 17.71
N ALA A 132 -2.96 -18.40 18.17
CA ALA A 132 -3.95 -17.86 19.10
C ALA A 132 -3.34 -17.44 20.45
N VAL A 133 -2.43 -18.25 21.00
CA VAL A 133 -1.75 -17.92 22.25
C VAL A 133 -0.76 -16.77 22.05
N ALA A 134 0.01 -16.80 20.96
CA ALA A 134 1.06 -15.81 20.72
C ALA A 134 0.51 -14.39 20.52
N TYR A 135 -0.71 -14.26 20.00
CA TYR A 135 -1.38 -12.99 19.74
C TYR A 135 -2.60 -12.73 20.64
N ASP A 136 -2.78 -13.56 21.67
CA ASP A 136 -3.88 -13.50 22.63
C ASP A 136 -5.29 -13.48 21.99
N TYR A 137 -5.46 -14.15 20.85
CA TYR A 137 -6.77 -14.28 20.21
C TYR A 137 -7.73 -15.10 21.06
N LYS A 138 -8.99 -14.66 21.07
CA LYS A 138 -10.08 -15.35 21.75
C LYS A 138 -11.13 -15.79 20.74
N GLY A 139 -11.67 -16.98 20.95
CA GLY A 139 -12.82 -17.50 20.22
C GLY A 139 -14.15 -16.92 20.73
N ALA A 140 -15.23 -17.27 20.03
CA ALA A 140 -16.62 -17.05 20.40
C ALA A 140 -17.36 -18.36 20.71
N GLY A 141 -16.70 -19.52 20.57
CA GLY A 141 -17.30 -20.85 20.70
C GLY A 141 -18.25 -21.20 19.56
N LYS A 142 -18.07 -20.57 18.39
CA LYS A 142 -19.00 -20.62 17.25
C LYS A 142 -18.27 -21.07 15.96
N SER A 143 -17.42 -22.08 16.09
CA SER A 143 -16.66 -22.57 14.94
C SER A 143 -17.60 -23.00 13.81
N ILE A 144 -17.26 -22.60 12.59
CA ILE A 144 -17.99 -22.93 11.36
C ILE A 144 -17.56 -24.28 10.74
N PHE A 145 -16.47 -24.88 11.23
CA PHE A 145 -15.89 -26.08 10.63
C PHE A 145 -16.58 -27.38 11.06
N LYS A 146 -16.87 -28.25 10.08
CA LYS A 146 -17.64 -29.49 10.26
C LYS A 146 -16.88 -30.60 10.99
N ASP A 147 -15.55 -30.59 10.92
CA ASP A 147 -14.66 -31.64 11.44
C ASP A 147 -14.07 -31.31 12.81
N LEU A 148 -14.69 -30.38 13.56
CA LEU A 148 -14.23 -29.97 14.88
C LEU A 148 -15.20 -30.38 15.98
N SER A 149 -14.73 -31.25 16.87
CA SER A 149 -15.42 -31.54 18.13
C SER A 149 -15.21 -30.41 19.15
N LYS A 150 -16.29 -29.97 19.80
CA LYS A 150 -16.25 -29.01 20.93
C LYS A 150 -15.43 -29.52 22.12
N THR A 151 -15.26 -30.84 22.25
CA THR A 151 -14.45 -31.47 23.31
C THR A 151 -12.96 -31.51 23.00
N SER A 152 -12.55 -31.16 21.77
CA SER A 152 -11.13 -31.10 21.41
C SER A 152 -10.40 -30.04 22.25
N PRO A 153 -9.21 -30.35 22.81
CA PRO A 153 -8.41 -29.35 23.54
C PRO A 153 -7.97 -28.18 22.64
N TYR A 154 -8.03 -28.35 21.32
CA TYR A 154 -7.69 -27.32 20.34
C TYR A 154 -8.88 -26.51 19.84
N TYR A 155 -10.12 -26.89 20.17
CA TYR A 155 -11.35 -26.26 19.65
C TYR A 155 -11.32 -24.74 19.82
N LYS A 156 -11.04 -24.27 21.03
CA LYS A 156 -11.03 -22.83 21.36
C LYS A 156 -9.99 -22.03 20.57
N PHE A 157 -8.87 -22.65 20.20
CA PHE A 157 -7.80 -21.96 19.46
C PHE A 157 -8.11 -21.91 17.97
N ILE A 158 -8.66 -23.00 17.42
CA ILE A 158 -9.11 -23.04 16.03
C ILE A 158 -10.27 -22.07 15.82
N ASP A 159 -11.23 -22.05 16.74
CA ASP A 159 -12.29 -21.05 16.76
C ASP A 159 -11.72 -19.63 16.88
N ALA A 160 -10.76 -19.39 17.77
CA ALA A 160 -10.12 -18.08 17.90
C ALA A 160 -9.51 -17.57 16.58
N ILE A 161 -8.72 -18.37 15.87
CA ILE A 161 -8.12 -17.91 14.61
C ILE A 161 -9.16 -17.79 13.47
N ALA A 162 -10.27 -18.53 13.52
CA ALA A 162 -11.36 -18.39 12.55
C ALA A 162 -12.15 -17.10 12.76
N GLN A 163 -12.51 -16.78 14.01
CA GLN A 163 -13.26 -15.56 14.35
C GLN A 163 -12.44 -14.26 14.17
N ASN A 164 -11.13 -14.38 13.94
CA ASN A 164 -10.24 -13.24 13.65
C ASN A 164 -9.76 -13.24 12.18
N ASP A 165 -10.48 -13.94 11.29
CA ASP A 165 -10.23 -14.00 9.85
C ASP A 165 -8.82 -14.48 9.44
N ILE A 166 -8.12 -15.17 10.34
CA ILE A 166 -6.79 -15.72 10.06
C ILE A 166 -6.90 -16.97 9.16
N THR A 167 -7.99 -17.73 9.30
CA THR A 167 -8.29 -18.94 8.51
C THR A 167 -9.74 -19.00 8.07
N THR A 168 -9.96 -19.39 6.82
CA THR A 168 -11.29 -19.71 6.26
C THR A 168 -11.55 -21.22 6.16
N GLY A 169 -10.55 -22.05 6.49
CA GLY A 169 -10.61 -23.50 6.28
C GLY A 169 -10.54 -23.88 4.80
N TYR A 170 -10.95 -25.11 4.50
CA TYR A 170 -11.03 -25.66 3.15
C TYR A 170 -12.41 -25.42 2.54
N SER A 171 -12.50 -25.48 1.21
CA SER A 171 -13.76 -25.29 0.47
C SER A 171 -14.85 -26.31 0.81
N ASP A 172 -14.47 -27.48 1.34
CA ASP A 172 -15.38 -28.52 1.83
C ASP A 172 -16.03 -28.18 3.19
N GLY A 173 -15.65 -27.06 3.81
CA GLY A 173 -16.12 -26.62 5.12
C GLY A 173 -15.37 -27.25 6.30
N THR A 174 -14.21 -27.87 6.05
CA THR A 174 -13.38 -28.50 7.10
C THR A 174 -12.15 -27.65 7.45
N PHE A 175 -11.58 -27.91 8.64
CA PHE A 175 -10.31 -27.32 9.07
C PHE A 175 -9.12 -28.26 8.86
N LYS A 176 -9.33 -29.58 8.86
CA LYS A 176 -8.31 -30.66 8.77
C LYS A 176 -7.25 -30.56 9.88
N PRO A 177 -7.65 -30.67 11.18
CA PRO A 177 -6.80 -30.33 12.32
C PRO A 177 -5.50 -31.13 12.42
N LYS A 178 -5.49 -32.40 12.01
CA LYS A 178 -4.34 -33.30 12.12
C LYS A 178 -3.34 -33.21 10.95
N VAL A 179 -3.67 -32.48 9.88
CA VAL A 179 -2.78 -32.33 8.73
C VAL A 179 -1.59 -31.45 9.12
N ALA A 180 -0.38 -31.85 8.73
CA ALA A 180 0.83 -31.08 8.95
C ALA A 180 0.87 -29.83 8.04
N VAL A 181 1.41 -28.72 8.55
CA VAL A 181 1.61 -27.50 7.76
C VAL A 181 3.01 -27.46 7.17
N ASN A 182 3.13 -26.95 5.95
CA ASN A 182 4.43 -26.66 5.34
C ASN A 182 4.90 -25.22 5.64
N ARG A 183 6.17 -24.94 5.30
CA ARG A 183 6.81 -23.64 5.55
C ARG A 183 6.10 -22.46 4.89
N ALA A 184 5.63 -22.63 3.65
CA ALA A 184 4.89 -21.59 2.95
C ALA A 184 3.54 -21.32 3.62
N GLN A 185 2.78 -22.37 3.96
CA GLN A 185 1.48 -22.23 4.64
C GLN A 185 1.61 -21.51 5.96
N PHE A 186 2.60 -21.88 6.78
CA PHE A 186 2.81 -21.19 8.04
C PHE A 186 3.24 -19.73 7.85
N SER A 187 4.03 -19.44 6.82
CA SER A 187 4.41 -18.07 6.46
C SER A 187 3.18 -17.22 6.09
N THR A 188 2.18 -17.80 5.42
CA THR A 188 0.97 -17.06 5.09
C THR A 188 0.09 -16.75 6.29
N PHE A 189 -0.07 -17.70 7.20
CA PHE A 189 -0.73 -17.42 8.47
C PHE A 189 0.05 -16.38 9.29
N LEU A 190 1.37 -16.50 9.35
CA LEU A 190 2.19 -15.59 10.13
C LEU A 190 2.16 -14.15 9.58
N LYS A 191 2.23 -13.92 8.26
CA LYS A 191 2.07 -12.57 7.68
C LYS A 191 0.71 -11.98 8.04
N ARG A 192 -0.39 -12.75 7.85
CA ARG A 192 -1.75 -12.27 8.17
C ARG A 192 -1.83 -11.79 9.60
N VAL A 193 -1.39 -12.62 10.54
CA VAL A 193 -1.41 -12.29 11.96
C VAL A 193 -0.47 -11.12 12.29
N TYR A 194 0.67 -11.00 11.60
CA TYR A 194 1.59 -9.88 11.76
C TYR A 194 0.92 -8.54 11.41
N GLU A 195 0.18 -8.49 10.31
CA GLU A 195 -0.43 -7.27 9.78
C GLU A 195 -1.84 -6.97 10.30
N GLN A 196 -2.49 -7.92 10.98
CA GLN A 196 -3.88 -7.78 11.47
C GLN A 196 -3.97 -6.87 12.70
N PRO A 197 -4.79 -5.81 12.68
CA PRO A 197 -5.18 -5.09 13.90
C PRO A 197 -5.82 -6.03 14.93
N LEU A 198 -5.62 -5.77 16.23
CA LEU A 198 -6.23 -6.59 17.29
C LEU A 198 -7.76 -6.45 17.35
N SER A 199 -8.22 -5.25 17.04
CA SER A 199 -9.63 -4.87 17.06
C SER A 199 -9.81 -3.52 16.36
N TYR A 200 -11.06 -3.08 16.26
CA TYR A 200 -11.49 -1.88 15.58
C TYR A 200 -12.38 -1.07 16.52
N THR A 201 -11.96 0.15 16.83
CA THR A 201 -12.70 1.06 17.71
C THR A 201 -13.59 1.97 16.88
N VAL A 202 -14.89 1.96 17.15
CA VAL A 202 -15.83 2.94 16.62
C VAL A 202 -15.86 4.14 17.55
N LYS A 203 -15.64 5.33 17.01
CA LYS A 203 -15.70 6.59 17.74
C LYS A 203 -16.72 7.53 17.12
N GLN A 204 -17.43 8.29 17.94
CA GLN A 204 -18.25 9.42 17.51
C GLN A 204 -17.77 10.66 18.24
N ASP A 205 -17.41 11.70 17.49
CA ASP A 205 -16.90 12.96 18.04
C ASP A 205 -15.73 12.75 19.02
N GLY A 206 -14.83 11.81 18.66
CA GLY A 206 -13.67 11.43 19.45
C GLY A 206 -13.94 10.50 20.63
N LYS A 207 -15.20 10.30 21.04
CA LYS A 207 -15.58 9.38 22.13
C LYS A 207 -15.75 7.96 21.61
N VAL A 208 -15.24 6.98 22.34
CA VAL A 208 -15.40 5.56 22.00
C VAL A 208 -16.86 5.15 22.21
N LEU A 209 -17.49 4.63 21.16
CA LEU A 209 -18.82 4.01 21.24
C LEU A 209 -18.67 2.53 21.62
N GLN A 210 -17.88 1.80 20.84
CA GLN A 210 -17.71 0.36 21.01
C GLN A 210 -16.43 -0.12 20.31
N GLU A 211 -15.88 -1.23 20.79
CA GLU A 211 -14.76 -1.95 20.17
C GLU A 211 -15.26 -3.28 19.60
N PHE A 212 -14.86 -3.60 18.37
CA PHE A 212 -15.21 -4.84 17.69
C PHE A 212 -13.96 -5.59 17.26
N ARG A 213 -14.05 -6.92 17.16
CA ARG A 213 -12.98 -7.71 16.55
C ARG A 213 -13.03 -7.68 15.03
N SER A 214 -14.25 -7.62 14.47
CA SER A 214 -14.46 -7.55 13.03
C SER A 214 -14.51 -6.09 12.56
N ALA A 215 -13.73 -5.78 11.52
CA ALA A 215 -13.82 -4.49 10.84
C ALA A 215 -15.23 -4.28 10.26
N GLU A 216 -15.84 -5.35 9.75
CA GLU A 216 -17.16 -5.31 9.12
C GLU A 216 -18.26 -4.96 10.13
N GLU A 217 -18.20 -5.52 11.34
CA GLU A 217 -19.13 -5.16 12.42
C GLU A 217 -18.91 -3.72 12.89
N ALA A 218 -17.66 -3.28 13.02
CA ALA A 218 -17.33 -1.90 13.39
C ALA A 218 -17.87 -0.90 12.35
N ILE A 219 -17.68 -1.20 11.06
CA ILE A 219 -18.18 -0.35 9.96
C ILE A 219 -19.71 -0.36 9.95
N THR A 220 -20.33 -1.52 10.15
CA THR A 220 -21.80 -1.64 10.21
C THR A 220 -22.39 -0.82 11.36
N LEU A 221 -21.70 -0.75 12.51
CA LEU A 221 -22.09 0.17 13.58
C LEU A 221 -21.88 1.62 13.14
N ALA A 222 -20.70 1.96 12.61
CA ALA A 222 -20.33 3.33 12.28
C ALA A 222 -21.28 3.99 11.28
N VAL A 223 -21.77 3.25 10.26
CA VAL A 223 -22.76 3.76 9.30
C VAL A 223 -24.07 4.22 9.97
N LYS A 224 -24.41 3.69 11.15
CA LYS A 224 -25.64 4.06 11.89
C LYS A 224 -25.50 5.35 12.69
N TYR A 225 -24.26 5.84 12.92
CA TYR A 225 -24.00 6.99 13.77
C TYR A 225 -23.38 8.13 12.96
N PRO A 226 -23.98 9.34 12.95
CA PRO A 226 -23.43 10.47 12.21
C PRO A 226 -22.05 10.83 12.74
N ARG A 227 -21.14 11.21 11.83
CA ARG A 227 -19.73 11.55 12.12
C ARG A 227 -18.91 10.45 12.80
N ALA A 228 -19.40 9.21 12.82
CA ALA A 228 -18.64 8.11 13.38
C ALA A 228 -17.40 7.81 12.52
N THR A 229 -16.38 7.27 13.17
CA THR A 229 -15.11 6.85 12.59
C THR A 229 -14.75 5.47 13.10
N VAL A 230 -14.00 4.73 12.29
CA VAL A 230 -13.49 3.40 12.65
C VAL A 230 -11.97 3.48 12.64
N HIS A 231 -11.33 2.98 13.70
CA HIS A 231 -9.88 3.03 13.85
C HIS A 231 -9.30 1.65 14.21
N PRO A 232 -8.18 1.23 13.61
CA PRO A 232 -7.51 0.00 13.97
C PRO A 232 -6.77 0.14 15.30
N LYS A 233 -6.77 -0.92 16.11
CA LYS A 233 -5.97 -1.01 17.33
C LYS A 233 -4.62 -1.68 17.04
N ASN A 234 -3.56 -1.08 17.55
CA ASN A 234 -2.19 -1.61 17.45
C ASN A 234 -2.14 -3.04 17.97
N ASN A 235 -1.33 -3.86 17.32
CA ASN A 235 -0.93 -5.15 17.86
C ASN A 235 0.51 -5.06 18.41
N SER A 236 1.06 -6.16 18.91
CA SER A 236 2.42 -6.19 19.47
C SER A 236 3.54 -5.95 18.44
N LEU A 237 3.21 -5.89 17.15
CA LEU A 237 4.15 -5.89 16.02
C LEU A 237 4.06 -4.66 15.13
N MET A 238 2.87 -4.05 15.08
CA MET A 238 2.49 -3.03 14.13
C MET A 238 1.73 -1.92 14.87
N ASN A 239 2.20 -0.70 14.65
CA ASN A 239 1.48 0.50 15.01
C ASN A 239 0.73 1.00 13.78
N TYR A 240 -0.58 1.23 13.93
CA TYR A 240 -1.43 1.75 12.87
C TYR A 240 -1.71 3.23 13.09
N GLY A 241 -1.86 3.97 12.00
CA GLY A 241 -2.24 5.37 12.06
C GLY A 241 -3.68 5.52 12.56
N THR A 242 -3.97 6.60 13.29
CA THR A 242 -5.35 7.02 13.57
C THR A 242 -5.94 7.90 12.45
N LYS A 243 -5.14 8.21 11.43
CA LYS A 243 -5.47 9.01 10.26
C LYS A 243 -4.77 8.42 9.02
N PRO A 244 -5.23 8.72 7.80
CA PRO A 244 -4.44 8.55 6.58
C PRO A 244 -3.06 9.19 6.72
N ALA A 245 -2.06 8.63 6.05
CA ALA A 245 -0.68 9.05 6.21
C ALA A 245 -0.38 10.40 5.55
N ALA A 246 0.46 11.21 6.19
CA ALA A 246 0.93 12.50 5.67
C ALA A 246 1.86 12.38 4.45
N LEU A 247 2.39 11.18 4.16
CA LEU A 247 3.29 10.88 3.03
C LEU A 247 4.35 11.97 2.76
N THR A 248 4.93 12.54 3.82
CA THR A 248 5.85 13.69 3.74
C THR A 248 6.96 13.57 2.68
N PRO A 249 7.56 12.39 2.41
CA PRO A 249 8.55 12.25 1.35
C PRO A 249 8.07 12.64 -0.06
N THR A 250 6.77 12.58 -0.35
CA THR A 250 6.21 12.99 -1.65
C THR A 250 6.17 14.51 -1.82
N GLY A 251 6.18 15.26 -0.71
CA GLY A 251 5.98 16.72 -0.73
C GLY A 251 4.56 17.18 -1.02
N ILE A 252 3.60 16.25 -1.15
CA ILE A 252 2.20 16.54 -1.47
C ILE A 252 1.42 16.79 -0.18
N LYS A 253 0.87 18.00 0.01
CA LYS A 253 -0.21 18.21 0.99
C LYS A 253 -1.56 18.08 0.26
N ASN A 254 -1.77 18.90 -0.76
CA ASN A 254 -2.97 18.93 -1.58
C ASN A 254 -2.61 18.71 -3.05
N GLY A 255 -2.78 17.48 -3.55
CA GLY A 255 -2.57 17.16 -4.96
C GLY A 255 -3.85 17.04 -5.77
N VAL A 256 -3.78 17.29 -7.07
CA VAL A 256 -4.90 17.11 -8.02
C VAL A 256 -4.42 16.45 -9.31
N LEU A 257 -5.25 15.57 -9.87
CA LEU A 257 -5.01 14.90 -11.14
C LEU A 257 -5.50 15.76 -12.31
N ILE A 258 -4.64 15.93 -13.32
CA ILE A 258 -4.91 16.71 -14.53
C ILE A 258 -4.78 15.81 -15.75
N TYR A 259 -5.86 15.68 -16.50
CA TYR A 259 -5.97 14.83 -17.68
C TYR A 259 -5.41 15.52 -18.93
N ASN A 260 -4.38 14.92 -19.52
CA ASN A 260 -3.57 15.45 -20.62
C ASN A 260 -3.41 14.44 -21.78
N GLY A 261 -4.21 13.36 -21.81
CA GLY A 261 -4.31 12.46 -22.96
C GLY A 261 -5.19 13.04 -24.08
N SER A 262 -5.77 12.18 -24.93
CA SER A 262 -6.76 12.60 -25.92
C SER A 262 -8.10 13.02 -25.31
N GLU A 263 -8.29 12.72 -24.03
CA GLU A 263 -9.40 13.21 -23.21
C GLU A 263 -9.24 14.67 -22.75
N LYS A 264 -8.07 15.27 -22.98
CA LYS A 264 -7.77 16.62 -22.47
C LYS A 264 -8.66 17.68 -23.10
N GLU A 265 -8.94 18.71 -22.31
CA GLU A 265 -9.44 19.97 -22.82
C GLU A 265 -8.29 20.93 -23.17
N TYR A 266 -8.63 22.10 -23.71
CA TYR A 266 -7.66 23.16 -23.95
C TYR A 266 -7.15 23.73 -22.62
N PHE A 267 -5.82 23.88 -22.49
CA PHE A 267 -5.22 24.45 -21.29
C PHE A 267 -4.88 25.93 -21.47
N SER A 268 -5.15 26.71 -20.43
CA SER A 268 -4.80 28.13 -20.34
C SER A 268 -4.45 28.49 -18.90
N SER A 269 -3.94 29.71 -18.67
CA SER A 269 -3.75 30.19 -17.31
C SER A 269 -5.07 30.28 -16.54
N ASP A 270 -6.15 30.67 -17.21
CA ASP A 270 -7.50 30.74 -16.61
C ASP A 270 -8.04 29.36 -16.27
N PHE A 271 -7.70 28.32 -17.06
CA PHE A 271 -8.06 26.96 -16.73
C PHE A 271 -7.50 26.56 -15.36
N PHE A 272 -6.23 26.88 -15.09
CA PHE A 272 -5.55 26.50 -13.85
C PHE A 272 -5.85 27.40 -12.65
N LYS A 273 -6.39 28.61 -12.87
CA LYS A 273 -6.66 29.55 -11.78
C LYS A 273 -7.52 28.98 -10.65
N PRO A 274 -8.67 28.31 -10.91
CA PRO A 274 -9.47 27.64 -9.88
C PRO A 274 -8.77 26.49 -9.13
N TYR A 275 -7.63 26.00 -9.64
CA TYR A 275 -6.85 24.98 -8.94
C TYR A 275 -5.81 25.61 -8.01
N LEU A 276 -5.38 26.83 -8.29
CA LEU A 276 -4.36 27.53 -7.51
C LEU A 276 -5.00 28.30 -6.36
N THR A 277 -6.12 28.98 -6.62
CA THR A 277 -6.77 29.86 -5.65
C THR A 277 -8.26 30.04 -5.90
N ASN A 278 -8.99 30.30 -4.82
CA ASN A 278 -10.36 30.82 -4.87
C ASN A 278 -10.43 32.35 -4.70
N GLY A 279 -9.29 33.05 -4.76
CA GLY A 279 -9.15 34.49 -4.56
C GLY A 279 -8.75 34.89 -3.13
N THR A 280 -8.98 34.04 -2.12
CA THR A 280 -8.61 34.31 -0.72
C THR A 280 -7.60 33.32 -0.16
N SER A 281 -7.61 32.09 -0.67
CA SER A 281 -6.84 30.97 -0.14
C SER A 281 -6.10 30.21 -1.23
N THR A 282 -5.08 29.47 -0.81
CA THR A 282 -4.40 28.48 -1.64
C THR A 282 -5.21 27.20 -1.69
N LEU A 283 -5.27 26.55 -2.85
CA LEU A 283 -5.92 25.24 -2.99
C LEU A 283 -4.90 24.10 -3.14
N PHE A 284 -4.45 23.82 -4.36
CA PHE A 284 -3.53 22.70 -4.63
C PHE A 284 -2.07 23.16 -4.70
N ASP A 285 -1.18 22.40 -4.08
CA ASP A 285 0.28 22.59 -4.16
C ASP A 285 0.94 21.66 -5.17
N THR A 286 0.26 20.58 -5.57
CA THR A 286 0.80 19.56 -6.46
C THR A 286 -0.17 19.20 -7.58
N PHE A 287 0.36 19.09 -8.80
CA PHE A 287 -0.39 18.72 -9.98
C PHE A 287 0.18 17.42 -10.56
N VAL A 288 -0.65 16.38 -10.63
CA VAL A 288 -0.31 15.10 -11.26
C VAL A 288 -0.82 15.14 -12.69
N VAL A 289 0.07 15.38 -13.65
CA VAL A 289 -0.29 15.40 -15.08
C VAL A 289 -0.26 13.98 -15.61
N LEU A 290 -1.41 13.45 -16.01
CA LEU A 290 -1.56 12.10 -16.54
C LEU A 290 -2.29 12.08 -17.88
N GLY A 291 -2.20 10.99 -18.63
CA GLY A 291 -3.00 10.77 -19.84
C GLY A 291 -3.49 9.34 -19.87
N ARG A 292 -4.80 9.13 -20.00
CA ARG A 292 -5.43 7.80 -20.10
C ARG A 292 -5.58 7.34 -21.53
N THR A 293 -5.80 8.25 -22.47
CA THR A 293 -6.07 7.91 -23.87
C THR A 293 -5.12 8.63 -24.82
N TYR A 294 -5.00 8.07 -26.02
CA TYR A 294 -4.40 8.69 -27.19
C TYR A 294 -5.30 8.41 -28.40
N ALA A 295 -5.01 9.01 -29.55
CA ALA A 295 -5.78 8.77 -30.76
C ALA A 295 -5.79 7.27 -31.12
N GLY A 296 -6.93 6.61 -30.94
CA GLY A 296 -7.12 5.19 -31.25
C GLY A 296 -6.77 4.18 -30.14
N GLY A 297 -6.49 4.61 -28.91
CA GLY A 297 -6.26 3.66 -27.82
C GLY A 297 -6.07 4.26 -26.42
N GLU A 298 -5.59 3.42 -25.50
CA GLU A 298 -5.46 3.75 -24.08
C GLU A 298 -4.06 3.44 -23.55
N PHE A 299 -3.61 4.18 -22.54
CA PHE A 299 -2.31 3.97 -21.89
C PHE A 299 -2.36 3.07 -20.66
N ALA A 300 -3.54 2.68 -20.17
CA ALA A 300 -3.71 1.79 -19.01
C ALA A 300 -3.63 0.30 -19.41
N GLU A 301 -3.62 -0.63 -18.46
CA GLU A 301 -3.71 -2.07 -18.76
C GLU A 301 -5.12 -2.46 -19.23
N THR A 302 -5.41 -2.27 -20.52
CA THR A 302 -6.67 -2.67 -21.15
C THR A 302 -6.42 -3.33 -22.50
N SER A 303 -7.43 -3.99 -23.06
CA SER A 303 -7.35 -4.57 -24.42
C SER A 303 -7.11 -3.52 -25.51
N LYS A 304 -7.42 -2.25 -25.23
CA LYS A 304 -7.20 -1.09 -26.11
C LYS A 304 -5.80 -0.49 -26.00
N ASN A 305 -4.95 -1.00 -25.11
CA ASN A 305 -3.57 -0.55 -25.03
C ASN A 305 -2.76 -1.13 -26.18
N LYS A 306 -2.60 -0.30 -27.22
CA LYS A 306 -1.75 -0.55 -28.39
C LYS A 306 -0.55 0.39 -28.40
N ALA A 307 -0.29 1.11 -27.31
CA ALA A 307 0.68 2.17 -27.24
C ALA A 307 2.10 1.65 -27.46
N ASN A 308 2.86 2.34 -28.31
CA ASN A 308 4.26 2.09 -28.58
C ASN A 308 5.08 3.36 -28.35
N TYR A 309 6.36 3.34 -28.74
CA TYR A 309 7.24 4.50 -28.60
C TYR A 309 6.65 5.78 -29.22
N LYS A 310 5.91 5.67 -30.34
CA LYS A 310 5.27 6.82 -31.00
C LYS A 310 4.21 7.48 -30.10
N GLU A 311 3.30 6.71 -29.52
CA GLU A 311 2.22 7.22 -28.66
C GLU A 311 2.79 7.78 -27.34
N TRP A 312 3.81 7.12 -26.79
CA TRP A 312 4.52 7.59 -25.60
C TRP A 312 5.28 8.90 -25.88
N LYS A 313 5.93 9.00 -27.05
CA LYS A 313 6.55 10.24 -27.51
C LYS A 313 5.52 11.35 -27.65
N TRP A 314 4.39 11.06 -28.30
CA TRP A 314 3.29 12.01 -28.47
C TRP A 314 2.79 12.53 -27.12
N TYR A 315 2.63 11.65 -26.13
CA TYR A 315 2.20 12.06 -24.79
C TYR A 315 3.23 12.99 -24.12
N ALA A 316 4.53 12.66 -24.20
CA ALA A 316 5.59 13.56 -23.73
C ALA A 316 5.61 14.89 -24.50
N ASP A 317 5.54 14.87 -25.83
CA ASP A 317 5.50 16.08 -26.65
C ASP A 317 4.31 16.96 -26.29
N THR A 318 3.13 16.37 -26.11
CA THR A 318 1.89 17.05 -25.74
C THR A 318 1.98 17.68 -24.35
N THR A 319 2.54 16.97 -23.38
CA THR A 319 2.73 17.45 -22.00
C THR A 319 3.61 18.70 -21.94
N PHE A 320 4.63 18.77 -22.80
CA PHE A 320 5.62 19.84 -22.83
C PHE A 320 5.43 20.82 -24.00
N ALA A 321 4.32 20.73 -24.73
CA ALA A 321 4.04 21.66 -25.82
C ALA A 321 3.86 23.09 -25.30
N LYS A 322 4.10 24.08 -26.16
CA LYS A 322 3.65 25.45 -25.90
C LYS A 322 2.12 25.43 -25.73
N ASP A 323 1.60 26.11 -24.71
CA ASP A 323 0.19 26.05 -24.30
C ASP A 323 -0.28 24.63 -23.89
N GLY A 324 0.64 23.69 -23.70
CA GLY A 324 0.37 22.39 -23.08
C GLY A 324 0.21 22.51 -21.57
N ALA A 325 -0.14 21.40 -20.91
CA ALA A 325 -0.47 21.37 -19.48
C ALA A 325 0.60 22.03 -18.59
N LEU A 326 1.88 21.71 -18.81
CA LEU A 326 2.97 22.24 -17.98
C LEU A 326 3.24 23.72 -18.25
N ASP A 327 3.19 24.16 -19.50
CA ASP A 327 3.43 25.55 -19.87
C ASP A 327 2.30 26.47 -19.37
N ALA A 328 1.05 26.05 -19.56
CA ALA A 328 -0.12 26.75 -19.05
C ALA A 328 -0.13 26.81 -17.51
N LEU A 329 0.20 25.71 -16.82
CA LEU A 329 0.32 25.69 -15.35
C LEU A 329 1.45 26.60 -14.86
N ASN A 330 2.61 26.60 -15.52
CA ASN A 330 3.73 27.48 -15.16
C ASN A 330 3.33 28.96 -15.24
N ARG A 331 2.64 29.37 -16.32
CA ARG A 331 2.12 30.74 -16.45
C ARG A 331 1.05 31.06 -15.43
N ALA A 332 0.11 30.15 -15.19
CA ALA A 332 -0.92 30.33 -14.16
C ALA A 332 -0.30 30.54 -12.76
N ALA A 333 0.66 29.68 -12.41
CA ALA A 333 1.40 29.80 -11.15
C ALA A 333 2.19 31.12 -11.09
N ALA A 334 2.78 31.58 -12.18
CA ALA A 334 3.43 32.88 -12.23
C ALA A 334 2.44 34.04 -12.00
N ASN A 335 1.28 34.03 -12.66
CA ASN A 335 0.25 35.05 -12.53
C ASN A 335 -0.29 35.17 -11.10
N GLU A 336 -0.40 34.03 -10.40
CA GLU A 336 -0.87 33.97 -9.01
C GLU A 336 0.29 34.07 -7.98
N ASN A 337 1.51 34.40 -8.42
CA ASN A 337 2.74 34.47 -7.61
C ASN A 337 2.99 33.21 -6.75
N ARG A 338 2.85 32.04 -7.38
CA ARG A 338 2.96 30.71 -6.77
C ARG A 338 4.15 29.94 -7.29
N LYS A 339 4.57 28.98 -6.47
CA LYS A 339 5.37 27.83 -6.89
C LYS A 339 4.63 26.55 -6.55
N VAL A 340 4.49 25.66 -7.52
CA VAL A 340 3.79 24.37 -7.34
C VAL A 340 4.63 23.20 -7.81
N GLN A 341 4.27 22.02 -7.34
CA GLN A 341 4.94 20.76 -7.62
C GLN A 341 4.24 20.02 -8.75
N VAL A 342 4.99 19.23 -9.51
CA VAL A 342 4.43 18.42 -10.59
C VAL A 342 4.92 17.00 -10.54
N TYR A 343 4.00 16.07 -10.77
CA TYR A 343 4.29 14.68 -11.09
C TYR A 343 3.81 14.39 -12.52
N ILE A 344 4.61 13.66 -13.28
CA ILE A 344 4.28 13.29 -14.67
C ILE A 344 4.00 11.80 -14.72
N ALA A 345 2.88 11.40 -15.32
CA ALA A 345 2.54 9.99 -15.41
C ALA A 345 3.50 9.22 -16.33
N ILE A 346 3.81 7.99 -15.94
CA ILE A 346 4.43 6.98 -16.80
C ILE A 346 3.29 6.11 -17.34
N PRO A 347 3.05 6.11 -18.67
CA PRO A 347 2.09 5.20 -19.28
C PRO A 347 2.39 3.72 -18.98
N TYR A 348 1.39 2.85 -19.10
CA TYR A 348 1.61 1.41 -18.90
C TYR A 348 2.06 0.75 -20.21
N PRO A 349 3.19 0.01 -20.24
CA PRO A 349 3.65 -0.64 -21.45
C PRO A 349 2.79 -1.86 -21.77
N LYS A 350 2.19 -1.89 -22.97
CA LYS A 350 1.35 -3.00 -23.41
C LYS A 350 2.07 -4.34 -23.23
N ARG A 351 1.34 -5.37 -22.85
CA ARG A 351 1.91 -6.69 -22.52
C ARG A 351 1.95 -7.68 -23.68
N ASN A 352 1.08 -7.49 -24.65
CA ASN A 352 0.80 -8.51 -25.66
C ASN A 352 1.66 -8.31 -26.90
N GLU A 353 1.08 -7.83 -27.99
CA GLU A 353 1.73 -7.63 -29.30
C GLU A 353 3.15 -7.03 -29.23
N SER A 354 3.93 -7.27 -30.28
CA SER A 354 5.27 -6.70 -30.45
C SER A 354 5.31 -5.19 -30.16
N ILE A 355 6.37 -4.75 -29.49
CA ILE A 355 6.64 -3.33 -29.25
C ILE A 355 7.21 -2.73 -30.54
N ILE A 356 6.65 -1.61 -30.98
CA ILE A 356 7.09 -0.90 -32.18
C ILE A 356 7.98 0.28 -31.76
N LYS A 357 9.22 0.32 -32.25
CA LYS A 357 10.16 1.43 -32.00
C LYS A 357 9.82 2.66 -32.85
N LEU A 358 10.48 3.79 -32.59
CA LEU A 358 10.27 5.04 -33.35
C LEU A 358 10.63 4.92 -34.84
N ASP A 359 11.58 4.05 -35.18
CA ASP A 359 12.00 3.73 -36.54
C ASP A 359 11.05 2.73 -37.24
N GLY A 360 9.98 2.30 -36.57
CA GLY A 360 9.02 1.31 -37.07
C GLY A 360 9.43 -0.15 -36.84
N ALA A 361 10.62 -0.42 -36.29
CA ALA A 361 11.07 -1.78 -36.03
C ALA A 361 10.20 -2.47 -34.97
N LYS A 362 9.75 -3.69 -35.26
CA LYS A 362 8.99 -4.54 -34.34
C LYS A 362 9.95 -5.38 -33.51
N VAL A 363 9.88 -5.27 -32.18
CA VAL A 363 10.63 -6.12 -31.26
C VAL A 363 9.69 -6.99 -30.43
N LYS A 364 10.16 -8.19 -30.07
CA LYS A 364 9.41 -9.13 -29.24
C LYS A 364 9.04 -8.46 -27.91
N ASN A 365 7.78 -8.56 -27.51
CA ASN A 365 7.34 -8.06 -26.21
C ASN A 365 7.85 -8.98 -25.10
N THR A 366 8.81 -8.48 -24.34
CA THR A 366 9.43 -9.11 -23.17
C THR A 366 9.48 -8.08 -22.04
N LEU A 367 9.62 -8.53 -20.79
CA LEU A 367 9.88 -7.65 -19.66
C LEU A 367 11.02 -6.66 -19.96
N GLN A 368 12.16 -7.16 -20.47
CA GLN A 368 13.31 -6.32 -20.81
C GLN A 368 12.96 -5.21 -21.83
N THR A 369 12.21 -5.53 -22.88
CA THR A 369 11.80 -4.50 -23.87
C THR A 369 10.79 -3.50 -23.31
N ARG A 370 9.94 -3.91 -22.36
CA ARG A 370 9.03 -2.99 -21.65
C ARG A 370 9.80 -2.07 -20.69
N GLU A 371 10.79 -2.60 -19.97
CA GLU A 371 11.71 -1.81 -19.16
C GLU A 371 12.50 -0.80 -20.00
N GLN A 372 12.97 -1.21 -21.19
CA GLN A 372 13.64 -0.29 -22.13
C GLN A 372 12.71 0.86 -22.56
N LEU A 373 11.45 0.59 -22.88
CA LEU A 373 10.46 1.63 -23.24
C LEU A 373 10.22 2.61 -22.08
N VAL A 374 9.99 2.10 -20.86
CA VAL A 374 9.80 2.94 -19.67
C VAL A 374 11.05 3.79 -19.39
N ASN A 375 12.24 3.18 -19.47
CA ASN A 375 13.51 3.86 -19.25
C ASN A 375 13.78 4.96 -20.28
N TRP A 376 13.46 4.70 -21.55
CA TRP A 376 13.55 5.68 -22.62
C TRP A 376 12.58 6.85 -22.38
N TYR A 377 11.34 6.57 -21.97
CA TYR A 377 10.35 7.59 -21.70
C TYR A 377 10.73 8.49 -20.52
N ILE A 378 11.18 7.91 -19.40
CA ILE A 378 11.69 8.66 -18.24
C ILE A 378 12.81 9.62 -18.70
N SER A 379 13.78 9.12 -19.49
CA SER A 379 14.89 9.92 -19.98
C SER A 379 14.41 11.05 -20.92
N THR A 380 13.42 10.77 -21.77
CA THR A 380 12.80 11.75 -22.66
C THR A 380 12.10 12.87 -21.88
N VAL A 381 11.40 12.53 -20.79
CA VAL A 381 10.74 13.50 -19.91
C VAL A 381 11.77 14.38 -19.19
N GLU A 382 12.82 13.78 -18.62
CA GLU A 382 13.90 14.55 -17.95
C GLU A 382 14.58 15.53 -18.91
N ASP A 383 14.89 15.09 -20.14
CA ASP A 383 15.52 15.96 -21.14
C ASP A 383 14.61 17.10 -21.58
N LYS A 384 13.30 16.85 -21.73
CA LYS A 384 12.32 17.89 -22.01
C LYS A 384 12.19 18.87 -20.85
N TRP A 385 12.13 18.37 -19.61
CA TRP A 385 12.05 19.20 -18.41
C TRP A 385 13.23 20.17 -18.31
N LYS A 386 14.46 19.68 -18.50
CA LYS A 386 15.67 20.51 -18.48
C LYS A 386 15.66 21.63 -19.53
N LYS A 387 15.08 21.37 -20.72
CA LYS A 387 15.04 22.34 -21.83
C LYS A 387 14.04 23.47 -21.62
N GLN A 388 12.92 23.23 -20.92
CA GLN A 388 11.88 24.25 -20.75
C GLN A 388 12.23 25.33 -19.73
N ASN A 389 13.11 25.05 -18.77
CA ASN A 389 13.55 25.99 -17.74
C ASN A 389 12.38 26.72 -17.02
N TYR A 390 11.35 25.96 -16.61
CA TYR A 390 10.20 26.52 -15.91
C TYR A 390 10.58 27.15 -14.55
N SER A 391 10.07 28.35 -14.27
CA SER A 391 10.41 29.14 -13.07
C SER A 391 9.45 28.95 -11.89
N ASN A 392 8.20 28.56 -12.16
CA ASN A 392 7.11 28.52 -11.18
C ASN A 392 6.57 27.11 -10.91
N ILE A 393 7.08 26.10 -11.62
CA ILE A 393 6.77 24.69 -11.36
C ILE A 393 8.03 23.88 -11.12
N THR A 394 7.94 22.87 -10.26
CA THR A 394 9.05 21.95 -9.96
C THR A 394 8.61 20.50 -10.13
N MET A 395 9.27 19.76 -11.03
CA MET A 395 9.02 18.33 -11.19
C MET A 395 9.59 17.55 -10.01
N LYS A 396 8.70 17.00 -9.18
CA LYS A 396 9.03 16.18 -8.02
C LYS A 396 9.22 14.72 -8.35
N GLY A 397 8.55 14.24 -9.38
CA GLY A 397 8.82 12.92 -9.92
C GLY A 397 7.70 12.39 -10.81
N TYR A 398 7.39 11.11 -10.62
CA TYR A 398 6.57 10.35 -11.55
C TYR A 398 5.37 9.69 -10.87
N TYR A 399 4.28 9.59 -11.61
CA TYR A 399 3.07 8.87 -11.24
C TYR A 399 2.95 7.60 -12.09
N TRP A 400 2.81 6.42 -11.49
CA TRP A 400 2.57 5.21 -12.26
C TRP A 400 1.11 5.15 -12.70
N LEU A 401 0.84 5.12 -14.01
CA LEU A 401 -0.53 5.24 -14.52
C LEU A 401 -1.40 4.04 -14.17
N ASN A 402 -0.86 2.82 -14.20
CA ASN A 402 -1.65 1.62 -13.94
C ASN A 402 -1.96 1.52 -12.44
N GLU A 403 -3.23 1.35 -12.11
CA GLU A 403 -3.69 1.38 -10.71
C GLU A 403 -3.43 0.05 -9.97
N THR A 404 -2.89 -0.94 -10.68
CA THR A 404 -2.67 -2.31 -10.18
C THR A 404 -1.28 -2.82 -10.56
N VAL A 405 -0.77 -3.78 -9.76
CA VAL A 405 0.46 -4.53 -10.05
C VAL A 405 0.13 -6.02 -9.88
N ILE A 406 -0.53 -6.58 -10.88
CA ILE A 406 -1.16 -7.92 -10.77
C ILE A 406 -0.21 -9.02 -11.26
N HIS A 407 0.65 -8.72 -12.21
CA HIS A 407 1.53 -9.72 -12.83
C HIS A 407 2.94 -9.70 -12.24
N ALA A 408 3.56 -10.87 -12.14
CA ALA A 408 4.94 -11.02 -11.70
C ALA A 408 5.91 -10.11 -12.46
N ASP A 409 5.74 -9.96 -13.76
CA ASP A 409 6.55 -9.05 -14.55
C ASP A 409 6.28 -7.57 -14.22
N ASP A 410 5.07 -7.22 -13.81
CA ASP A 410 4.72 -5.83 -13.47
C ASP A 410 5.35 -5.46 -12.14
N GLU A 411 5.45 -6.39 -11.19
CA GLU A 411 6.24 -6.18 -9.98
C GLU A 411 7.70 -5.84 -10.31
N ARG A 412 8.34 -6.61 -11.22
CA ARG A 412 9.72 -6.31 -11.65
C ARG A 412 9.83 -4.97 -12.35
N LEU A 413 8.90 -4.68 -13.25
CA LEU A 413 8.87 -3.45 -14.01
C LEU A 413 8.70 -2.22 -13.10
N VAL A 414 7.79 -2.28 -12.14
CA VAL A 414 7.53 -1.18 -11.19
C VAL A 414 8.71 -0.98 -10.25
N THR A 415 9.27 -2.07 -9.69
CA THR A 415 10.45 -1.99 -8.81
C THR A 415 11.70 -1.48 -9.53
N SER A 416 11.93 -1.91 -10.78
CA SER A 416 13.05 -1.40 -11.59
C SER A 416 12.85 0.07 -11.99
N SER A 417 11.62 0.47 -12.28
CA SER A 417 11.25 1.87 -12.53
C SER A 417 11.48 2.73 -11.29
N ALA A 418 11.03 2.29 -10.10
CA ALA A 418 11.25 2.97 -8.84
C ALA A 418 12.73 3.23 -8.58
N LYS A 419 13.58 2.20 -8.75
CA LYS A 419 15.04 2.33 -8.61
C LYS A 419 15.62 3.39 -9.55
N LYS A 420 15.21 3.41 -10.82
CA LYS A 420 15.67 4.44 -11.78
C LYS A 420 15.21 5.84 -11.36
N ILE A 421 13.96 5.99 -10.94
CA ILE A 421 13.38 7.26 -10.49
C ILE A 421 14.12 7.78 -9.25
N HIS A 422 14.38 6.93 -8.27
CA HIS A 422 15.14 7.31 -7.07
C HIS A 422 16.58 7.68 -7.38
N ASN A 423 17.24 7.03 -8.35
CA ASN A 423 18.58 7.42 -8.81
C ASN A 423 18.61 8.83 -9.46
N LEU A 424 17.47 9.33 -9.94
CA LEU A 424 17.31 10.70 -10.43
C LEU A 424 16.97 11.69 -9.30
N ASN A 425 16.97 11.26 -8.04
CA ASN A 425 16.50 12.01 -6.88
C ASN A 425 15.05 12.51 -7.03
N LYS A 426 14.21 11.70 -7.68
CA LYS A 426 12.78 11.94 -7.88
C LYS A 426 11.95 11.03 -6.99
N LYS A 427 10.67 11.36 -6.85
CA LYS A 427 9.68 10.60 -6.09
C LYS A 427 8.78 9.79 -7.01
N PHE A 428 8.32 8.64 -6.54
CA PHE A 428 7.46 7.76 -7.30
C PHE A 428 6.14 7.51 -6.57
N ILE A 429 5.01 7.80 -7.20
CA ILE A 429 3.69 7.69 -6.58
C ILE A 429 2.70 6.96 -7.47
N TYR A 430 1.57 6.53 -6.91
CA TYR A 430 0.42 6.02 -7.67
C TYR A 430 -0.88 6.10 -6.85
N ALA A 431 -2.03 5.94 -7.50
CA ALA A 431 -3.33 5.89 -6.83
C ALA A 431 -4.05 4.55 -7.13
N PRO A 432 -3.92 3.53 -6.27
CA PRO A 432 -4.60 2.25 -6.48
C PRO A 432 -6.09 2.32 -6.17
N HIS A 433 -6.91 1.54 -6.87
CA HIS A 433 -8.33 1.42 -6.55
C HIS A 433 -8.59 0.49 -5.36
N ALA A 434 -9.65 0.73 -4.58
CA ALA A 434 -10.01 -0.01 -3.36
C ALA A 434 -10.38 -1.50 -3.54
N ARG A 435 -10.19 -2.06 -4.74
CA ARG A 435 -10.36 -3.49 -5.02
C ARG A 435 -9.05 -4.18 -5.41
N THR A 436 -7.94 -3.44 -5.47
CA THR A 436 -6.66 -4.06 -5.81
C THR A 436 -6.18 -4.95 -4.67
N THR A 437 -5.71 -6.15 -5.00
CA THR A 437 -5.38 -7.21 -4.03
C THR A 437 -3.93 -7.17 -3.55
N ASN A 438 -3.16 -6.19 -3.99
CA ASN A 438 -1.71 -6.10 -3.78
C ASN A 438 -1.31 -4.74 -3.17
N PHE A 439 -2.28 -3.95 -2.72
CA PHE A 439 -2.07 -2.60 -2.20
C PHE A 439 -1.07 -2.59 -1.05
N GLU A 440 -1.09 -3.61 -0.20
CA GLU A 440 -0.21 -3.75 0.94
C GLU A 440 1.29 -3.73 0.59
N ASN A 441 1.64 -4.04 -0.66
CA ASN A 441 3.01 -4.14 -1.13
C ASN A 441 3.54 -2.81 -1.71
N TRP A 442 2.77 -1.72 -1.67
CA TRP A 442 3.14 -0.46 -2.34
C TRP A 442 4.54 0.07 -1.96
N LYS A 443 4.91 -0.03 -0.68
CA LYS A 443 6.24 0.38 -0.19
C LYS A 443 7.34 -0.49 -0.78
N TYR A 444 7.08 -1.79 -0.88
CA TYR A 444 8.03 -2.74 -1.45
C TYR A 444 8.22 -2.49 -2.95
N TYR A 445 7.16 -2.13 -3.67
CA TYR A 445 7.27 -1.74 -5.08
C TYR A 445 8.12 -0.46 -5.29
N GLY A 446 8.47 0.24 -4.22
CA GLY A 446 9.33 1.43 -4.26
C GLY A 446 8.58 2.74 -4.45
N PHE A 447 7.26 2.74 -4.28
CA PHE A 447 6.51 3.99 -4.24
C PHE A 447 6.84 4.77 -2.96
N ASP A 448 7.08 6.07 -3.08
CA ASP A 448 7.17 7.03 -1.97
C ASP A 448 5.79 7.42 -1.43
N GLY A 449 4.72 7.23 -2.22
CA GLY A 449 3.35 7.51 -1.83
C GLY A 449 2.31 6.72 -2.62
N ALA A 450 1.30 6.23 -1.92
CA ALA A 450 0.16 5.53 -2.48
C ALA A 450 -1.13 6.19 -2.00
N TYR A 451 -2.09 6.43 -2.90
CA TYR A 451 -3.33 7.15 -2.61
C TYR A 451 -4.54 6.31 -2.96
N LEU A 452 -5.14 5.66 -1.95
CA LEU A 452 -6.24 4.71 -2.16
C LEU A 452 -7.47 5.41 -2.73
N GLN A 453 -8.06 4.88 -3.81
CA GLN A 453 -9.29 5.41 -4.42
C GLN A 453 -10.53 4.62 -3.94
N PRO A 454 -11.41 5.20 -3.10
CA PRO A 454 -12.63 4.53 -2.62
C PRO A 454 -13.59 4.08 -3.73
N ASN A 455 -13.60 4.77 -4.87
CA ASN A 455 -14.53 4.58 -6.00
C ASN A 455 -16.01 4.77 -5.63
N THR A 456 -16.33 5.67 -4.69
CA THR A 456 -17.71 5.98 -4.25
C THR A 456 -18.40 7.06 -5.06
N PHE A 457 -17.70 7.72 -5.97
CA PHE A 457 -18.30 8.66 -6.93
C PHE A 457 -19.35 8.01 -7.86
N ARG A 458 -19.30 6.67 -8.01
CA ARG A 458 -20.19 5.89 -8.86
C ARG A 458 -21.63 5.93 -8.35
N LEU A 459 -22.53 6.46 -9.18
CA LEU A 459 -23.96 6.65 -8.82
C LEU A 459 -24.72 5.34 -8.55
N SER A 460 -24.24 4.19 -9.04
CA SER A 460 -24.87 2.88 -8.86
C SER A 460 -24.41 2.12 -7.61
N LEU A 461 -23.58 2.72 -6.75
CA LEU A 461 -23.05 2.05 -5.57
C LEU A 461 -24.11 1.99 -4.46
N GLY A 462 -24.41 0.78 -3.97
CA GLY A 462 -25.45 0.57 -2.96
C GLY A 462 -25.17 1.17 -1.57
N ASP A 463 -23.91 1.15 -1.11
CA ASP A 463 -23.53 1.66 0.22
C ASP A 463 -22.21 2.47 0.15
N PRO A 464 -22.29 3.76 -0.23
CA PRO A 464 -21.12 4.63 -0.34
C PRO A 464 -20.44 4.88 1.01
N GLN A 465 -21.20 5.02 2.10
CA GLN A 465 -20.63 5.28 3.42
C GLN A 465 -19.81 4.10 3.93
N LYS A 466 -20.31 2.88 3.81
CA LYS A 466 -19.55 1.67 4.14
C LYS A 466 -18.27 1.55 3.33
N ARG A 467 -18.32 1.89 2.03
CA ARG A 467 -17.12 1.90 1.18
C ARG A 467 -16.11 2.96 1.62
N LEU A 468 -16.54 4.17 1.96
CA LEU A 468 -15.65 5.22 2.47
C LEU A 468 -15.03 4.80 3.80
N HIS A 469 -15.81 4.30 4.76
CA HIS A 469 -15.29 3.79 6.03
C HIS A 469 -14.20 2.73 5.84
N LYS A 470 -14.46 1.77 4.93
CA LYS A 470 -13.49 0.74 4.58
C LYS A 470 -12.21 1.35 4.00
N ALA A 471 -12.31 2.27 3.05
CA ALA A 471 -11.15 2.88 2.43
C ALA A 471 -10.31 3.72 3.41
N PHE A 472 -10.93 4.51 4.28
CA PHE A 472 -10.21 5.26 5.32
C PHE A 472 -9.53 4.34 6.34
N LEU A 473 -10.20 3.26 6.74
CA LEU A 473 -9.62 2.24 7.62
C LEU A 473 -8.44 1.52 6.95
N GLU A 474 -8.57 1.12 5.69
CA GLU A 474 -7.48 0.51 4.93
C GLU A 474 -6.30 1.48 4.77
N SER A 475 -6.56 2.77 4.54
CA SER A 475 -5.54 3.80 4.47
C SER A 475 -4.75 3.94 5.78
N GLN A 476 -5.44 3.92 6.92
CA GLN A 476 -4.82 3.88 8.26
C GLN A 476 -3.95 2.64 8.47
N ILE A 477 -4.45 1.45 8.09
CA ILE A 477 -3.77 0.17 8.28
C ILE A 477 -2.53 0.05 7.39
N LYS A 478 -2.63 0.47 6.12
CA LYS A 478 -1.55 0.37 5.12
C LYS A 478 -0.63 1.59 5.11
N GLY A 479 -0.94 2.60 5.92
CA GLY A 479 -0.14 3.82 6.09
C GLY A 479 0.00 4.61 4.79
N SER A 480 -1.08 4.70 4.03
CA SER A 480 -1.17 5.36 2.73
C SER A 480 -1.99 6.64 2.81
N GLY A 481 -1.97 7.46 1.76
CA GLY A 481 -2.91 8.57 1.58
C GLY A 481 -4.24 8.08 1.02
N ILE A 482 -5.16 9.01 0.81
CA ILE A 482 -6.46 8.74 0.20
C ILE A 482 -6.69 9.66 -1.00
N THR A 483 -7.48 9.18 -1.95
CA THR A 483 -7.96 9.95 -3.08
C THR A 483 -9.41 10.36 -2.83
N LEU A 484 -9.71 11.64 -3.00
CA LEU A 484 -11.09 12.13 -3.13
C LEU A 484 -11.46 12.08 -4.61
N GLU A 485 -12.67 11.65 -4.96
CA GLU A 485 -13.05 11.45 -6.37
C GLU A 485 -14.31 12.25 -6.71
N VAL A 486 -14.27 12.95 -7.85
CA VAL A 486 -15.44 13.62 -8.44
C VAL A 486 -15.41 13.51 -9.96
N ASP A 487 -16.39 12.85 -10.57
CA ASP A 487 -16.36 12.61 -12.03
C ASP A 487 -16.86 13.81 -12.85
N SER A 488 -16.69 13.77 -14.18
CA SER A 488 -17.36 14.68 -15.10
C SER A 488 -18.83 14.28 -15.24
N TYR A 489 -19.71 14.98 -14.52
CA TYR A 489 -21.15 14.72 -14.58
C TYR A 489 -21.85 15.53 -15.69
N SER A 490 -22.81 14.88 -16.36
CA SER A 490 -23.79 15.56 -17.22
C SER A 490 -24.71 16.45 -16.38
N PRO A 491 -25.40 17.45 -16.97
CA PRO A 491 -26.31 18.33 -16.23
C PRO A 491 -27.32 17.61 -15.34
N HIS A 492 -27.88 16.49 -15.82
CA HIS A 492 -28.90 15.71 -15.09
C HIS A 492 -28.33 14.85 -13.94
N GLN A 493 -27.02 14.57 -13.97
CA GLN A 493 -26.31 13.78 -12.96
C GLN A 493 -25.57 14.66 -11.94
N MET A 494 -25.51 15.97 -12.17
CA MET A 494 -24.67 16.89 -11.41
C MET A 494 -24.96 16.87 -9.92
N GLU A 495 -26.23 16.99 -9.54
CA GLU A 495 -26.63 17.05 -8.13
C GLU A 495 -26.27 15.76 -7.39
N ALA A 496 -26.61 14.60 -7.97
CA ALA A 496 -26.27 13.31 -7.38
C ALA A 496 -24.75 13.08 -7.30
N GLY A 497 -24.02 13.52 -8.32
CA GLY A 497 -22.56 13.45 -8.38
C GLY A 497 -21.87 14.32 -7.34
N LEU A 498 -22.30 15.57 -7.19
CA LEU A 498 -21.77 16.48 -6.18
C LEU A 498 -22.13 16.01 -4.77
N LYS A 499 -23.33 15.44 -4.55
CA LYS A 499 -23.68 14.81 -3.26
C LYS A 499 -22.76 13.63 -2.89
N ASN A 500 -22.26 12.87 -3.87
CA ASN A 500 -21.23 11.87 -3.60
C ASN A 500 -19.91 12.53 -3.19
N PHE A 501 -19.52 13.62 -3.85
CA PHE A 501 -18.33 14.38 -3.49
C PHE A 501 -18.41 15.03 -2.09
N GLU A 502 -19.57 15.56 -1.69
CA GLU A 502 -19.80 16.07 -0.34
C GLU A 502 -19.52 15.00 0.74
N GLN A 503 -19.90 13.75 0.48
CA GLN A 503 -19.58 12.64 1.38
C GLN A 503 -18.07 12.38 1.49
N TYR A 504 -17.31 12.52 0.40
CA TYR A 504 -15.85 12.46 0.47
C TYR A 504 -15.28 13.56 1.37
N VAL A 505 -15.78 14.79 1.24
CA VAL A 505 -15.33 15.94 2.04
C VAL A 505 -15.68 15.74 3.51
N GLU A 506 -16.90 15.32 3.84
CA GLU A 506 -17.32 15.04 5.22
C GLU A 506 -16.47 13.94 5.87
N PHE A 507 -16.22 12.83 5.14
CA PHE A 507 -15.35 11.77 5.64
C PHE A 507 -13.90 12.24 5.80
N ALA A 508 -13.38 13.04 4.87
CA ALA A 508 -12.04 13.61 4.97
C ALA A 508 -11.92 14.48 6.23
N GLN A 509 -12.92 15.30 6.54
CA GLN A 509 -12.95 16.11 7.76
C GLN A 509 -12.98 15.25 9.02
N ARG A 510 -13.92 14.30 9.13
CA ARG A 510 -14.11 13.51 10.36
C ARG A 510 -12.99 12.51 10.63
N TYR A 511 -12.35 11.99 9.59
CA TYR A 511 -11.15 11.15 9.72
C TYR A 511 -9.86 11.97 9.88
N GLY A 512 -9.97 13.31 9.95
CA GLY A 512 -8.87 14.20 10.27
C GLY A 512 -7.82 14.32 9.17
N LEU A 513 -8.24 14.31 7.90
CA LEU A 513 -7.38 14.43 6.72
C LEU A 513 -6.72 15.81 6.59
N LYS A 514 -7.26 16.85 7.27
CA LYS A 514 -6.64 18.17 7.31
C LYS A 514 -5.18 18.08 7.76
N GLY A 515 -4.27 18.61 6.93
CA GLY A 515 -2.82 18.56 7.15
C GLY A 515 -2.16 17.21 6.83
N GLN A 516 -2.90 16.21 6.33
CA GLN A 516 -2.36 15.00 5.73
C GLN A 516 -2.19 15.16 4.21
N SER A 517 -1.70 14.13 3.54
CA SER A 517 -1.56 14.11 2.08
C SER A 517 -2.81 13.54 1.42
N LEU A 518 -3.34 14.23 0.42
CA LEU A 518 -4.43 13.75 -0.41
C LEU A 518 -4.18 14.00 -1.89
N LEU A 519 -4.83 13.19 -2.73
CA LEU A 519 -5.03 13.50 -4.14
C LEU A 519 -6.51 13.72 -4.40
N LEU A 520 -6.83 14.71 -5.23
CA LEU A 520 -8.14 14.82 -5.85
C LEU A 520 -8.07 14.19 -7.25
N TYR A 521 -8.77 13.08 -7.42
CA TYR A 521 -9.12 12.55 -8.73
C TYR A 521 -10.38 13.27 -9.17
N GLN A 522 -10.35 13.79 -10.39
CA GLN A 522 -11.52 14.41 -11.00
C GLN A 522 -11.86 13.76 -12.34
N GLY A 523 -12.99 14.12 -12.92
CA GLY A 523 -13.17 14.08 -14.37
C GLY A 523 -12.17 15.01 -15.08
N THR A 524 -12.43 15.35 -16.33
CA THR A 524 -11.53 16.16 -17.15
C THR A 524 -11.25 17.56 -16.57
N ASP A 525 -12.26 18.19 -15.98
CA ASP A 525 -12.22 19.62 -15.67
C ASP A 525 -13.09 20.04 -14.45
N MET A 526 -13.50 19.10 -13.60
CA MET A 526 -14.55 19.35 -12.60
C MET A 526 -14.21 20.46 -11.60
N VAL A 527 -12.96 20.57 -11.14
CA VAL A 527 -12.53 21.67 -10.26
C VAL A 527 -12.58 23.01 -10.99
N ASN A 528 -12.25 23.04 -12.28
CA ASN A 528 -12.39 24.26 -13.08
C ASN A 528 -13.87 24.69 -13.13
N ARG A 529 -14.76 23.76 -13.47
CA ARG A 529 -16.22 23.99 -13.49
C ARG A 529 -16.72 24.48 -12.15
N MET A 530 -16.30 23.85 -11.05
CA MET A 530 -16.62 24.27 -9.68
C MET A 530 -16.26 25.74 -9.40
N GLY A 531 -15.09 26.20 -9.85
CA GLY A 531 -14.64 27.58 -9.61
C GLY A 531 -15.15 28.64 -10.60
N VAL A 532 -15.50 28.24 -11.83
CA VAL A 532 -15.93 29.18 -12.88
C VAL A 532 -17.45 29.33 -12.93
N TYR A 533 -18.17 28.22 -12.79
CA TYR A 533 -19.61 28.20 -13.01
C TYR A 533 -20.37 28.86 -11.85
N LYS A 534 -21.52 29.48 -12.18
CA LYS A 534 -22.29 30.29 -11.23
C LYS A 534 -23.50 29.58 -10.62
N GLN A 535 -23.78 28.33 -11.01
CA GLN A 535 -24.89 27.59 -10.40
C GLN A 535 -24.51 27.15 -8.98
N ALA A 536 -25.45 27.25 -8.05
CA ALA A 536 -25.24 27.02 -6.63
C ALA A 536 -24.54 25.70 -6.28
N PRO A 537 -24.86 24.54 -6.90
CA PRO A 537 -24.20 23.28 -6.56
C PRO A 537 -22.68 23.29 -6.77
N TYR A 538 -22.21 23.91 -7.87
CA TYR A 538 -20.78 24.02 -8.15
C TYR A 538 -20.05 24.92 -7.16
N GLN A 539 -20.64 26.08 -6.86
CA GLN A 539 -20.06 27.04 -5.92
C GLN A 539 -19.97 26.46 -4.51
N GLU A 540 -20.99 25.72 -4.10
CA GLU A 540 -21.02 25.05 -2.80
C GLU A 540 -19.97 23.93 -2.71
N ALA A 541 -19.87 23.08 -3.74
CA ALA A 541 -18.82 22.06 -3.80
C ALA A 541 -17.41 22.67 -3.81
N TYR A 542 -17.22 23.80 -4.52
CA TYR A 542 -15.94 24.51 -4.55
C TYR A 542 -15.58 25.11 -3.19
N ARG A 543 -16.57 25.67 -2.48
CA ARG A 543 -16.41 26.20 -1.12
C ARG A 543 -15.99 25.10 -0.14
N GLN A 544 -16.70 23.97 -0.14
CA GLN A 544 -16.41 22.83 0.72
C GLN A 544 -15.02 22.24 0.44
N LEU A 545 -14.65 22.09 -0.84
CA LEU A 545 -13.30 21.69 -1.23
C LEU A 545 -12.26 22.70 -0.71
N SER A 546 -12.50 23.99 -0.91
CA SER A 546 -11.59 25.05 -0.45
C SER A 546 -11.37 25.02 1.06
N GLU A 547 -12.41 24.77 1.85
CA GLU A 547 -12.33 24.67 3.31
C GLU A 547 -11.56 23.43 3.78
N LEU A 548 -11.69 22.31 3.05
CA LEU A 548 -10.94 21.09 3.36
C LEU A 548 -9.44 21.25 3.11
N LEU A 549 -9.05 21.97 2.06
CA LEU A 549 -7.65 22.12 1.63
C LEU A 549 -6.86 23.12 2.49
N GLN A 550 -7.53 23.99 3.23
CA GLN A 550 -6.93 24.93 4.18
C GLN A 550 -6.53 24.22 5.47
#